data_AF-A0A918KZD7-F1
#
_entry.id   AF-A0A918KZD7-F1
#
_cell.length_a   1.000
_cell.length_b   1.000
_cell.length_c   1.000
_cell.angle_alpha   90.00
_cell.angle_beta   90.00
_cell.angle_gamma   90.00
#
_symmetry.space_group_name_H-M   'P 1'
#
loop_
_entity.id
_entity.type
_entity.pdbx_description
1 polymer ?
#
loop_
_entity_poly.entity_id
_entity_poly.type
_entity_poly.pdbx_seq_one_letter_code
_entity_poly.pdbx_strand_id
1 'polypeptide(L)'
;MAPRWTVADELAIRGLTARFNHMANQIRGADCAAAFTENGVLESAARFEGRAAIAAYFDAQEHGEPVDIGFGKTGHLFSAVCVTSDNVITIEGDKATQMSYMLVFRQVPRELDGRRLVVRAQDDERAPDEREP
;
A
#
# COMPACT_ATOMS: atom_id res chain seq x y z
N MET A 1 -24.08 -3.74 -28.38
CA MET A 1 -22.88 -2.87 -28.27
C MET A 1 -22.30 -3.08 -26.89
N ALA A 2 -21.06 -3.55 -26.78
CA ALA A 2 -20.36 -3.51 -25.50
C ALA A 2 -20.13 -2.03 -25.11
N PRO A 3 -20.28 -1.65 -23.83
CA PRO A 3 -19.99 -0.29 -23.40
C PRO A 3 -18.53 0.03 -23.73
N ARG A 4 -18.31 1.20 -24.35
CA ARG A 4 -16.98 1.63 -24.78
C ARG A 4 -16.29 2.25 -23.56
N TRP A 5 -15.40 1.48 -22.95
CA TRP A 5 -14.48 1.95 -21.90
C TRP A 5 -13.85 3.29 -22.29
N THR A 6 -13.78 4.22 -21.32
CA THR A 6 -13.14 5.52 -21.48
C THR A 6 -11.84 5.64 -20.68
N VAL A 7 -10.94 6.50 -21.15
CA VAL A 7 -9.75 6.91 -20.39
C VAL A 7 -10.13 7.45 -19.00
N ALA A 8 -11.30 8.07 -18.86
CA ALA A 8 -11.79 8.56 -17.58
C ALA A 8 -12.07 7.44 -16.57
N ASP A 9 -12.61 6.30 -17.02
CA ASP A 9 -12.85 5.14 -16.16
C ASP A 9 -11.52 4.56 -15.64
N GLU A 10 -10.52 4.45 -16.53
CA GLU A 10 -9.19 3.96 -16.15
C GLU A 10 -8.53 4.88 -15.12
N LEU A 11 -8.60 6.19 -15.33
CA LEU A 11 -8.08 7.18 -14.40
C LEU A 11 -8.83 7.16 -13.05
N ALA A 12 -10.14 6.95 -13.06
CA ALA A 12 -10.93 6.84 -11.85
C ALA A 12 -10.51 5.62 -11.01
N ILE A 13 -10.30 4.47 -11.65
CA ILE A 13 -9.83 3.24 -10.99
C ILE A 13 -8.41 3.44 -10.42
N ARG A 14 -7.48 3.99 -11.21
CA ARG A 14 -6.12 4.33 -10.73
C ARG A 14 -6.16 5.30 -9.55
N GLY A 15 -7.05 6.29 -9.59
CA GLY A 15 -7.27 7.25 -8.52
C GLY A 15 -7.83 6.60 -7.24
N LEU A 16 -8.75 5.65 -7.38
CA LEU A 16 -9.29 4.88 -6.27
C LEU A 16 -8.18 4.08 -5.56
N THR A 17 -7.34 3.36 -6.30
CA THR A 17 -6.20 2.63 -5.73
C THR A 17 -5.21 3.56 -5.04
N ALA A 18 -4.85 4.69 -5.68
CA ALA A 18 -3.94 5.66 -5.09
C ALA A 18 -4.49 6.23 -3.77
N ARG A 19 -5.79 6.56 -3.72
CA ARG A 19 -6.45 7.03 -2.50
C ARG A 19 -6.47 5.96 -1.42
N PHE A 20 -6.85 4.73 -1.75
CA PHE A 20 -6.84 3.61 -0.79
C PHE A 20 -5.45 3.41 -0.18
N ASN A 21 -4.41 3.34 -1.01
CA ASN A 21 -3.04 3.16 -0.54
C ASN A 21 -2.56 4.34 0.33
N HIS A 22 -2.94 5.58 -0.03
CA HIS A 22 -2.62 6.73 0.80
C HIS A 22 -3.28 6.65 2.19
N MET A 23 -4.53 6.18 2.29
CA MET A 23 -5.21 5.99 3.57
C MET A 23 -4.63 4.82 4.37
N ALA A 24 -4.30 3.72 3.70
CA ALA A 24 -3.67 2.55 4.32
C ALA A 24 -2.29 2.90 4.90
N ASN A 25 -1.53 3.75 4.21
CA ASN A 25 -0.24 4.29 4.70
C ASN A 25 -0.38 5.10 5.99
N GLN A 26 -1.54 5.75 6.19
CA GLN A 26 -1.87 6.52 7.39
C GLN A 26 -2.65 5.70 8.43
N ILE A 27 -2.96 4.44 8.12
CA ILE A 27 -3.71 3.53 8.99
C ILE A 27 -5.09 4.10 9.39
N ARG A 28 -5.75 4.80 8.47
CA ARG A 28 -7.07 5.40 8.73
C ARG A 28 -8.19 4.43 8.39
N GLY A 29 -8.63 3.61 9.34
CA GLY A 29 -9.50 2.45 9.04
C GLY A 29 -10.83 2.79 8.39
N ALA A 30 -11.55 3.79 8.89
CA ALA A 30 -12.81 4.23 8.28
C ALA A 30 -12.61 4.74 6.83
N ASP A 31 -11.52 5.46 6.58
CA ASP A 31 -11.21 6.00 5.24
C ASP A 31 -10.74 4.90 4.28
N CYS A 32 -10.02 3.91 4.77
CA CYS A 32 -9.69 2.70 4.01
C CYS A 32 -10.95 1.94 3.59
N ALA A 33 -11.87 1.70 4.55
CA ALA A 33 -13.10 0.98 4.30
C ALA A 33 -14.05 1.70 3.31
N ALA A 34 -13.97 3.03 3.24
CA ALA A 34 -14.75 3.82 2.28
C ALA A 34 -14.42 3.53 0.80
N ALA A 35 -13.24 2.96 0.51
CA ALA A 35 -12.87 2.52 -0.84
C ALA A 35 -13.60 1.24 -1.30
N PHE A 36 -14.27 0.54 -0.38
CA PHE A 36 -14.96 -0.72 -0.64
C PHE A 36 -16.46 -0.51 -0.78
N THR A 37 -17.15 -1.44 -1.46
CA THR A 37 -18.61 -1.56 -1.37
C THR A 37 -19.02 -1.93 0.06
N GLU A 38 -20.32 -1.83 0.38
CA GLU A 38 -20.83 -2.18 1.71
C GLU A 38 -20.45 -3.60 2.13
N ASN A 39 -20.53 -4.54 1.17
CA ASN A 39 -20.16 -5.95 1.29
C ASN A 39 -18.78 -6.28 0.68
N GLY A 40 -17.92 -5.28 0.51
CA GLY A 40 -16.60 -5.47 -0.07
C GLY A 40 -15.72 -6.39 0.77
N VAL A 41 -14.70 -6.96 0.14
CA VAL A 41 -13.81 -7.94 0.78
C VAL A 41 -12.38 -7.46 0.65
N LEU A 42 -11.65 -7.48 1.77
CA LEU A 42 -10.20 -7.39 1.79
C LEU A 42 -9.62 -8.76 2.11
N GLU A 43 -8.75 -9.27 1.23
CA GLU A 43 -8.01 -10.52 1.46
C GLU A 43 -6.50 -10.22 1.50
N SER A 44 -5.86 -10.60 2.61
CA SER A 44 -4.41 -10.52 2.82
C SER A 44 -3.90 -11.86 3.38
N ALA A 45 -3.44 -11.90 4.64
CA ALA A 45 -3.24 -13.13 5.39
C ALA A 45 -4.57 -13.74 5.90
N ALA A 46 -5.58 -12.88 6.06
CA ALA A 46 -6.94 -13.24 6.45
C ALA A 46 -7.96 -12.53 5.54
N ARG A 47 -9.20 -13.00 5.60
CA ARG A 47 -10.33 -12.43 4.86
C ARG A 47 -11.17 -11.56 5.80
N PHE A 48 -11.45 -10.34 5.37
CA PHE A 48 -12.30 -9.38 6.08
C PHE A 48 -13.46 -8.96 5.17
N GLU A 49 -14.68 -9.17 5.62
CA GLU A 49 -15.89 -8.93 4.82
C GLU A 49 -16.73 -7.79 5.40
N GLY A 50 -17.07 -6.84 4.53
CA GLY A 50 -17.81 -5.65 4.85
C GLY A 50 -16.94 -4.53 5.45
N ARG A 51 -17.43 -3.29 5.29
CA ARG A 51 -16.69 -2.09 5.70
C ARG A 51 -16.29 -2.08 7.18
N ALA A 52 -17.14 -2.59 8.06
CA ALA A 52 -16.87 -2.62 9.50
C ALA A 52 -15.67 -3.52 9.85
N ALA A 53 -15.58 -4.72 9.25
CA ALA A 53 -14.46 -5.62 9.49
C ALA A 53 -13.15 -5.08 8.89
N ILE A 54 -13.23 -4.45 7.72
CA ILE A 54 -12.09 -3.81 7.07
C ILE A 54 -11.57 -2.64 7.91
N ALA A 55 -12.47 -1.78 8.42
CA ALA A 55 -12.07 -0.67 9.30
C ALA A 55 -11.36 -1.17 10.56
N ALA A 56 -11.95 -2.14 11.26
CA ALA A 56 -11.38 -2.73 12.47
C ALA A 56 -9.97 -3.33 12.24
N TYR A 57 -9.71 -3.91 11.07
CA TYR A 57 -8.38 -4.43 10.72
C TYR A 57 -7.31 -3.34 10.64
N PHE A 58 -7.65 -2.15 10.15
CA PHE A 58 -6.72 -1.01 10.13
C PHE A 58 -6.65 -0.34 11.51
N ASP A 59 -7.77 -0.16 12.21
CA ASP A 59 -7.79 0.47 13.53
C ASP A 59 -6.94 -0.33 14.55
N ALA A 60 -6.92 -1.67 14.46
CA ALA A 60 -6.04 -2.51 15.27
C ALA A 60 -4.54 -2.17 15.07
N GLN A 61 -4.13 -1.86 13.84
CA GLN A 61 -2.76 -1.44 13.53
C GLN A 61 -2.45 -0.05 14.07
N GLU A 62 -3.44 0.86 14.04
CA GLU A 62 -3.31 2.22 14.61
C GLU A 62 -3.06 2.16 16.12
N HIS A 63 -3.70 1.22 16.81
CA HIS A 63 -3.51 0.96 18.24
C HIS A 63 -2.24 0.15 18.57
N GLY A 64 -1.42 -0.20 17.58
CA GLY A 64 -0.18 -0.96 17.77
C GLY A 64 -0.41 -2.45 18.07
N GLU A 65 -1.58 -2.99 17.76
CA GLU A 65 -1.82 -4.43 17.88
C GLU A 65 -1.05 -5.20 16.78
N PRO A 66 -0.37 -6.31 17.09
CA PRO A 66 0.33 -7.11 16.09
C PRO A 66 -0.61 -7.76 15.06
N VAL A 67 -0.84 -7.12 13.91
CA VAL A 67 -1.69 -7.65 12.84
C VAL A 67 -0.87 -8.27 11.72
N ASP A 68 -1.19 -9.49 11.28
CA ASP A 68 -0.56 -10.09 10.10
C ASP A 68 -1.14 -9.51 8.81
N ILE A 69 -0.27 -8.93 7.98
CA ILE A 69 -0.65 -8.29 6.73
C ILE A 69 -0.25 -9.11 5.49
N GLY A 70 0.13 -10.38 5.67
CA GLY A 70 0.58 -11.28 4.59
C GLY A 70 2.08 -11.18 4.28
N PHE A 71 2.75 -10.13 4.77
CA PHE A 71 4.21 -9.92 4.64
C PHE A 71 4.88 -9.72 6.02
N GLY A 72 4.30 -10.35 7.05
CA GLY A 72 4.73 -10.29 8.45
C GLY A 72 3.79 -9.48 9.35
N LYS A 73 3.99 -9.57 10.67
CA LYS A 73 3.17 -8.86 11.65
C LYS A 73 3.52 -7.37 11.75
N THR A 74 2.51 -6.54 11.92
CA THR A 74 2.57 -5.09 12.10
C THR A 74 2.27 -4.77 13.55
N GLY A 75 3.30 -4.75 14.41
CA GLY A 75 3.10 -4.40 15.83
C GLY A 75 3.47 -2.95 16.16
N HIS A 76 4.27 -2.29 15.33
CA HIS A 76 4.93 -1.03 15.69
C HIS A 76 5.27 -0.20 14.44
N LEU A 77 4.33 -0.13 13.50
CA LEU A 77 4.57 0.50 12.21
C LEU A 77 4.51 2.02 12.38
N PHE A 78 5.67 2.69 12.31
CA PHE A 78 5.72 4.16 12.43
C PHE A 78 5.22 4.85 11.16
N SER A 79 5.50 4.24 10.01
CA SER A 79 5.12 4.76 8.70
C SER A 79 5.18 3.64 7.67
N ALA A 80 4.18 3.59 6.80
CA ALA A 80 4.18 2.80 5.57
C ALA A 80 4.12 3.74 4.37
N VAL A 81 4.88 3.41 3.32
CA VAL A 81 4.70 4.01 2.00
C VAL A 81 4.50 2.90 0.99
N CYS A 82 3.28 2.81 0.46
CA CYS A 82 2.93 2.00 -0.69
C CYS A 82 3.20 2.77 -1.99
N VAL A 83 4.05 2.21 -2.85
CA VAL A 83 4.19 2.60 -4.26
C VAL A 83 3.53 1.55 -5.13
N THR A 84 2.61 1.98 -5.98
CA THR A 84 1.89 1.10 -6.92
C THR A 84 2.36 1.36 -8.34
N SER A 85 2.78 0.32 -9.03
CA SER A 85 3.23 0.40 -10.41
C SER A 85 2.50 -0.63 -11.28
N ASP A 86 2.56 -0.40 -12.60
CA ASP A 86 2.05 -1.33 -13.62
C ASP A 86 0.59 -1.74 -13.39
N ASN A 87 -0.30 -0.74 -13.32
CA ASN A 87 -1.73 -0.99 -13.21
C ASN A 87 -2.25 -1.55 -14.54
N VAL A 88 -2.41 -2.87 -14.61
CA VAL A 88 -3.06 -3.58 -15.71
C VAL A 88 -4.55 -3.66 -15.38
N ILE A 89 -5.37 -2.95 -16.14
CA ILE A 89 -6.81 -2.82 -15.90
C ILE A 89 -7.58 -3.45 -17.05
N THR A 90 -8.48 -4.38 -16.73
CA THR A 90 -9.43 -5.00 -17.65
C THR A 90 -10.85 -4.62 -17.22
N ILE A 91 -11.67 -4.12 -18.15
CA ILE A 91 -13.05 -3.69 -17.87
C ILE A 91 -14.02 -4.54 -18.69
N GLU A 92 -15.01 -5.10 -18.01
CA GLU A 92 -16.06 -5.95 -18.56
C GLU A 92 -17.43 -5.47 -18.07
N GLY A 93 -18.10 -4.67 -18.90
CA GLY A 93 -19.39 -4.09 -18.53
C GLY A 93 -19.25 -3.07 -17.39
N ASP A 94 -19.86 -3.36 -16.24
CA ASP A 94 -19.83 -2.55 -15.02
C ASP A 94 -18.73 -2.98 -14.04
N LYS A 95 -17.90 -3.97 -14.41
CA LYS A 95 -16.83 -4.50 -13.57
C LYS A 95 -15.47 -4.15 -14.14
N ALA A 96 -14.54 -3.89 -13.24
CA ALA A 96 -13.14 -3.72 -13.56
C ALA A 96 -12.29 -4.64 -12.68
N THR A 97 -11.29 -5.25 -13.29
CA THR A 97 -10.24 -6.01 -12.60
C THR A 97 -8.93 -5.25 -12.78
N GLN A 98 -8.24 -4.98 -11.69
CA GLN A 98 -6.92 -4.37 -11.70
C GLN A 98 -5.91 -5.34 -11.10
N MET A 99 -4.78 -5.49 -11.78
CA MET A 99 -3.56 -6.07 -11.23
C MET A 99 -2.50 -4.98 -11.14
N SER A 100 -1.71 -4.98 -10.09
CA SER A 100 -0.61 -4.02 -9.89
C SER A 100 0.49 -4.61 -9.02
N TYR A 101 1.71 -4.14 -9.19
CA TYR A 101 2.78 -4.41 -8.23
C TYR A 101 2.78 -3.35 -7.13
N MET A 102 2.94 -3.80 -5.89
CA MET A 102 3.00 -2.93 -4.71
C MET A 102 4.34 -3.10 -4.01
N LEU A 103 5.07 -2.00 -3.85
CA LEU A 103 6.25 -1.89 -3.00
C LEU A 103 5.82 -1.24 -1.69
N VAL A 104 6.08 -1.89 -0.56
CA VAL A 104 5.72 -1.39 0.76
C VAL A 104 7.00 -1.10 1.54
N PHE A 105 7.29 0.17 1.75
CA PHE A 105 8.38 0.61 2.60
C PHE A 105 7.84 0.80 4.01
N ARG A 106 8.42 0.10 4.99
CA ARG A 106 7.99 0.16 6.39
C ARG A 106 9.13 0.69 7.26
N GLN A 107 8.79 1.62 8.14
CA GLN A 107 9.66 1.99 9.25
C GLN A 107 9.19 1.26 10.50
N VAL A 108 10.08 0.44 11.07
CA VAL A 108 9.87 -0.29 12.32
C VAL A 108 10.98 0.11 13.30
N PRO A 109 10.72 0.12 14.62
CA PRO A 109 11.78 0.33 15.60
C PRO A 109 12.93 -0.64 15.38
N ARG A 110 14.16 -0.14 15.44
CA ARG A 110 15.39 -0.91 15.20
C ARG A 110 15.50 -2.15 16.10
N GLU A 111 14.92 -2.08 17.29
CA GLU A 111 14.92 -3.14 18.30
C GLU A 111 14.05 -4.35 17.92
N LEU A 112 13.16 -4.18 16.93
CA LEU A 112 12.16 -5.17 16.55
C LEU A 112 12.41 -5.79 15.16
N ASP A 113 13.37 -5.28 14.40
CA ASP A 113 13.67 -5.79 13.06
C ASP A 113 14.74 -6.89 13.08
N GLY A 114 14.29 -8.14 12.93
CA GLY A 114 15.15 -9.31 12.78
C GLY A 114 15.63 -9.58 11.34
N ARG A 115 15.20 -8.81 10.33
CA ARG A 115 15.49 -9.07 8.90
C ARG A 115 15.88 -7.79 8.16
N ARG A 116 17.19 -7.59 8.02
CA ARG A 116 17.79 -6.40 7.40
C ARG A 116 17.52 -6.33 5.89
N LEU A 117 16.95 -5.22 5.42
CA LEU A 117 17.25 -4.67 4.09
C LEU A 117 18.08 -3.39 4.31
N VAL A 118 19.40 -3.46 4.10
CA VAL A 118 20.28 -2.28 4.15
C VAL A 118 20.38 -1.71 2.75
N VAL A 119 19.68 -0.62 2.47
CA VAL A 119 19.94 0.20 1.29
C VAL A 119 21.07 1.15 1.67
N ARG A 120 22.30 0.88 1.21
CA ARG A 120 23.38 1.86 1.29
C ARG A 120 23.22 2.80 0.11
N ALA A 121 22.90 4.07 0.38
CA ALA A 121 23.22 5.13 -0.56
C ALA A 121 24.74 5.21 -0.60
N GLN A 122 25.32 4.82 -1.72
CA GLN A 122 26.73 5.07 -1.98
C GLN A 122 26.80 6.51 -2.49
N ASP A 123 26.96 7.47 -1.58
CA ASP A 123 27.44 8.78 -1.97
C ASP A 123 28.89 8.57 -2.42
N ASP A 124 29.10 8.56 -3.74
CA ASP A 124 30.44 8.70 -4.30
C ASP A 124 30.92 10.12 -3.96
N GLU A 125 31.39 10.31 -2.73
CA GLU A 125 32.29 11.40 -2.40
C GLU A 125 33.57 11.17 -3.21
N ARG A 126 33.58 11.74 -4.41
CA ARG A 126 34.76 11.90 -5.23
C ARG A 126 35.76 12.69 -4.40
N ALA A 127 36.81 12.03 -3.93
CA ALA A 127 37.90 12.66 -3.20
C ALA A 127 38.40 13.89 -3.98
N PRO A 128 38.71 15.02 -3.30
CA PRO A 128 39.29 16.17 -3.96
C PRO A 128 40.64 15.79 -4.57
N ASP A 129 40.81 16.09 -5.85
CA ASP A 129 42.04 15.90 -6.63
C ASP A 129 43.15 16.73 -5.96
N GLU A 130 44.10 16.07 -5.31
CA GLU A 130 45.35 16.69 -4.85
C GLU A 130 46.24 17.00 -6.07
N ARG A 131 45.90 18.09 -6.77
CA ARG A 131 46.79 18.89 -7.60
C ARG A 131 46.47 20.34 -7.25
N GLU A 132 47.38 21.21 -6.88
CA GLU A 132 48.84 21.28 -6.86
C GLU A 132 49.16 22.49 -5.94
N PRO A 133 50.40 22.68 -5.50
CA PRO A 133 51.34 23.43 -6.36
C PRO A 133 52.67 22.72 -6.61
#